data_AF-A0A955T2V9-F1
#
_entry.id   AF-A0A955T2V9-F1
#
_cell.length_a   1.000
_cell.length_b   1.000
_cell.length_c   1.000
_cell.angle_alpha   90.00
_cell.angle_beta   90.00
_cell.angle_gamma   90.00
#
_symmetry.space_group_name_H-M   'P 1'
#
loop_
_entity.id
_entity.type
_entity.pdbx_description
1 polymer ?
#
loop_
_entity_poly.entity_id
_entity_poly.type
_entity_poly.pdbx_seq_one_letter_code
_entity_poly.pdbx_strand_id
1 'polypeptide(L)'
;DIIAVVGPEEDLSDDQLGAIKNFVLKGGGVFFALDPGEFPNIQLRMRELGFELPNKTVIEMEVSYRSIEDALSGRASASPTDKVEIATFDAENEITKQLSNSSLRFTTAREIETLPVPPDGITMTDLAKTADGQLSGTNLPRSWATSHPERMSQAGVTAENLFDPDEDNRGPVAVAVAAEVDLNAVSNGVADPDNPEKKGKIVMVGDSDFLTNVGLRAQGGQGGVLRSHHDFALNAFNWLAGQVDLITIREKEADNTSLILDEAMQKKLSVVLVWVIPAVIAAIGFIVVLYRRLYFV
;
A
#
# COMPACT_ATOMS: atom_id res chain seq x y z
N ASP A 1 0.24 11.38 24.95
CA ASP A 1 -0.09 12.53 24.08
C ASP A 1 0.46 12.30 22.69
N ILE A 2 -0.31 12.66 21.67
CA ILE A 2 0.03 12.46 20.26
C ILE A 2 -0.12 13.80 19.53
N ILE A 3 0.83 14.13 18.64
CA ILE A 3 0.68 15.19 17.64
C ILE A 3 0.44 14.52 16.29
N ALA A 4 -0.59 14.94 15.57
CA ALA A 4 -0.87 14.47 14.22
C ALA A 4 -0.76 15.63 13.23
N VAL A 5 0.07 15.46 12.20
CA VAL A 5 0.19 16.35 11.04
C VAL A 5 -0.37 15.56 9.86
N VAL A 6 -1.56 15.94 9.39
CA VAL A 6 -2.30 15.19 8.36
C VAL A 6 -2.59 16.12 7.20
N GLY A 7 -2.05 15.80 6.02
CA GLY A 7 -2.24 16.54 4.78
C GLY A 7 -1.87 18.04 4.89
N PRO A 8 -0.65 18.39 5.33
CA PRO A 8 -0.25 19.80 5.38
C PRO A 8 -0.24 20.40 3.97
N GLU A 9 -0.99 21.49 3.76
CA GLU A 9 -1.03 22.22 2.49
C GLU A 9 0.20 23.10 2.26
N GLU A 10 0.90 23.45 3.34
CA GLU A 10 2.13 24.25 3.33
C GLU A 10 3.22 23.55 4.14
N ASP A 11 4.48 23.79 3.76
CA ASP A 11 5.61 23.27 4.52
C ASP A 11 5.70 23.88 5.91
N LEU A 12 5.99 23.03 6.90
CA LEU A 12 6.08 23.46 8.29
C LEU A 12 7.32 24.33 8.49
N SER A 13 7.22 25.34 9.35
CA SER A 13 8.36 26.17 9.69
C SER A 13 9.38 25.42 10.54
N ASP A 14 10.62 25.89 10.53
CA ASP A 14 11.69 25.33 11.37
C ASP A 14 11.33 25.31 12.86
N ASP A 15 10.63 26.33 13.36
CA ASP A 15 10.20 26.40 14.76
C ASP A 15 9.15 25.32 15.09
N GLN A 16 8.19 25.09 14.19
CA GLN A 16 7.17 24.04 14.35
C GLN A 16 7.82 22.66 14.33
N LEU A 17 8.72 22.43 13.38
CA LEU A 17 9.46 21.18 13.23
C LEU A 17 10.41 20.92 14.41
N GLY A 18 11.05 21.97 14.94
CA GLY A 18 11.85 21.92 16.15
C GLY A 18 11.02 21.54 17.38
N ALA A 19 9.80 22.08 17.50
CA ALA A 19 8.88 21.72 18.58
C ALA A 19 8.43 20.25 18.47
N ILE A 20 8.12 19.77 17.27
CA ILE A 20 7.76 18.37 17.01
C ILE A 20 8.93 17.44 17.36
N LYS A 21 10.15 17.77 16.92
CA LYS A 21 11.35 16.99 17.27
C LYS A 21 11.55 16.93 18.79
N ASN A 22 11.45 18.06 19.47
CA ASN A 22 11.59 18.12 20.93
C ASN A 22 10.49 17.34 21.66
N PHE A 23 9.30 17.24 21.07
CA PHE A 23 8.21 16.43 21.60
C PHE A 23 8.53 14.93 21.51
N VAL A 24 9.04 14.47 20.37
CA VAL A 24 9.50 13.07 20.21
C VAL A 24 10.65 12.75 21.19
N LEU A 25 11.62 13.65 21.33
CA LEU A 25 12.76 13.49 22.26
C LEU A 25 12.37 13.48 23.75
N LYS A 26 11.11 13.74 24.08
CA LYS A 26 10.53 13.61 25.44
C LYS A 26 9.62 12.37 25.58
N GLY A 27 9.63 11.49 24.59
CA GLY A 27 8.78 10.30 24.55
C GLY A 27 7.38 10.55 24.00
N GLY A 28 7.18 11.62 23.24
CA GLY A 28 5.93 11.89 22.53
C GLY A 28 5.76 11.04 21.27
N GLY A 29 4.52 10.78 20.89
CA GLY A 29 4.16 10.10 19.64
C GLY A 29 3.75 11.08 18.55
N VAL A 30 4.31 10.96 17.35
CA VAL A 30 3.95 11.82 16.21
C VAL A 30 3.44 10.99 15.05
N PHE A 31 2.30 11.39 14.50
CA PHE A 31 1.74 10.83 13.29
C PHE A 31 1.89 11.85 12.15
N PHE A 32 2.47 11.44 11.03
CA PHE A 32 2.56 12.20 9.80
C PHE A 32 1.79 11.45 8.69
N ALA A 33 0.89 12.14 8.03
CA ALA A 33 0.36 11.73 6.74
C ALA A 33 0.67 12.84 5.72
N LEU A 34 1.57 12.53 4.79
CA LEU A 34 2.17 13.49 3.87
C LEU A 34 1.89 13.08 2.43
N ASP A 35 1.12 13.90 1.73
CA ASP A 35 0.87 13.72 0.31
C ASP A 35 2.12 14.09 -0.52
N PRO A 36 2.18 13.68 -1.80
CA PRO A 36 3.19 14.16 -2.73
C PRO A 36 3.22 15.67 -2.83
N GLY A 37 4.43 16.22 -2.88
CA GLY A 37 4.66 17.65 -2.87
C GLY A 37 6.04 18.01 -2.31
N GLU A 38 6.41 19.27 -2.49
CA GLU A 38 7.67 19.82 -2.03
C GLU A 38 7.55 20.31 -0.58
N PHE A 39 8.25 19.62 0.32
CA PHE A 39 8.32 19.96 1.74
C PHE A 39 9.79 19.98 2.21
N PRO A 40 10.63 20.90 1.69
CA PRO A 40 12.06 20.91 1.98
C PRO A 40 12.40 20.98 3.47
N ASN A 41 11.62 21.67 4.29
CA ASN A 41 11.85 21.76 5.74
C ASN A 41 11.50 20.43 6.43
N ILE A 42 10.34 19.84 6.12
CA ILE A 42 9.97 18.51 6.62
C ILE A 42 11.02 17.47 6.19
N GLN A 43 11.42 17.46 4.91
CA GLN A 43 12.46 16.57 4.39
C GLN A 43 13.76 16.71 5.19
N LEU A 44 14.26 17.93 5.36
CA LEU A 44 15.49 18.20 6.11
C LEU A 44 15.38 17.73 7.56
N ARG A 45 14.27 18.03 8.25
CA ARG A 45 14.10 17.69 9.67
C ARG A 45 13.90 16.18 9.89
N MET A 46 13.09 15.53 9.04
CA MET A 46 12.80 14.11 9.19
C MET A 46 14.01 13.24 8.84
N ARG A 47 14.92 13.73 7.99
CA ARG A 47 16.23 13.11 7.75
C ARG A 47 17.10 13.03 8.99
N GLU A 48 17.03 14.01 9.90
CA GLU A 48 17.72 13.94 11.21
C GLU A 48 17.19 12.81 12.10
N LEU A 49 16.01 12.25 11.78
CA LEU A 49 15.34 11.17 12.51
C LEU A 49 15.33 9.85 11.73
N GLY A 50 16.11 9.75 10.65
CA GLY A 50 16.26 8.50 9.89
C GLY A 50 15.33 8.32 8.69
N PHE A 51 14.41 9.25 8.44
CA PHE A 51 13.51 9.19 7.28
C PHE A 51 14.14 9.89 6.08
N GLU A 52 14.09 9.26 4.91
CA GLU A 52 14.35 9.91 3.63
C GLU A 52 13.01 10.11 2.91
N LEU A 53 12.78 11.33 2.42
CA LEU A 53 11.51 11.70 1.78
C LEU A 53 11.77 12.17 0.35
N PRO A 54 11.98 11.24 -0.60
CA PRO A 54 12.08 11.58 -2.01
C PRO A 54 10.88 12.41 -2.46
N ASN A 55 11.11 13.35 -3.37
CA ASN A 55 10.02 14.01 -4.09
C ASN A 55 9.55 13.10 -5.24
N LYS A 56 9.04 11.92 -4.88
CA LYS A 56 8.58 10.91 -5.82
C LYS A 56 7.16 10.47 -5.46
N THR A 57 6.31 10.46 -6.47
CA THR A 57 4.93 9.98 -6.41
C THR A 57 4.90 8.54 -6.91
N VAL A 58 4.13 7.71 -6.22
CA VAL A 58 3.92 6.32 -6.61
C VAL A 58 2.87 6.24 -7.71
N ILE A 59 3.23 5.55 -8.79
CA ILE A 59 2.33 5.17 -9.87
C ILE A 59 2.12 3.66 -9.79
N GLU A 60 0.88 3.21 -9.96
CA GLU A 60 0.55 1.81 -10.16
C GLU A 60 -0.05 1.59 -11.56
N MET A 61 0.20 0.41 -12.12
CA MET A 61 -0.45 -0.05 -13.33
C MET A 61 -1.65 -0.92 -12.97
N GLU A 62 -2.86 -0.37 -13.11
CA GLU A 62 -4.10 -1.11 -12.91
C GLU A 62 -4.28 -2.10 -14.06
N VAL A 63 -4.27 -3.39 -13.72
CA VAL A 63 -4.47 -4.48 -14.67
C VAL A 63 -5.97 -4.80 -14.73
N SER A 64 -6.55 -4.66 -15.92
CA SER A 64 -7.96 -4.94 -16.17
C SER A 64 -8.15 -5.84 -17.40
N TYR A 65 -9.21 -6.64 -17.37
CA TYR A 65 -9.66 -7.42 -18.54
C TYR A 65 -10.87 -6.72 -19.15
N ARG A 66 -10.78 -6.35 -20.43
CA ARG A 66 -11.82 -5.58 -21.11
C ARG A 66 -13.02 -6.44 -21.50
N SER A 67 -12.83 -7.77 -21.54
CA SER A 67 -13.85 -8.75 -21.88
C SER A 67 -13.62 -10.07 -21.14
N ILE A 68 -14.65 -10.93 -21.12
CA ILE A 68 -14.50 -12.30 -20.62
C ILE A 68 -13.52 -13.08 -21.49
N GLU A 69 -13.49 -12.85 -22.80
CA GLU A 69 -12.52 -13.46 -23.71
C GLU A 69 -11.09 -13.07 -23.32
N ASP A 70 -10.84 -11.81 -23.01
CA ASP A 70 -9.54 -11.33 -22.53
C ASP A 70 -9.14 -12.00 -21.21
N ALA A 71 -10.08 -12.11 -20.26
CA ALA A 71 -9.85 -12.79 -18.98
C ALA A 71 -9.52 -14.28 -19.16
N LEU A 72 -10.21 -14.96 -20.08
CA LEU A 72 -9.98 -16.37 -20.38
C LEU A 72 -8.71 -16.59 -21.22
N SER A 73 -8.36 -15.67 -22.10
CA SER A 73 -7.16 -15.76 -22.93
C SER A 73 -5.90 -15.20 -22.27
N GLY A 74 -6.03 -14.59 -21.08
CA GLY A 74 -4.92 -13.95 -20.36
C GLY A 74 -4.49 -12.61 -20.97
N ARG A 75 -5.31 -12.00 -21.83
CA ARG A 75 -5.03 -10.72 -22.49
C ARG A 75 -5.39 -9.55 -21.57
N ALA A 76 -4.54 -9.28 -20.60
CA ALA A 76 -4.70 -8.14 -19.70
C ALA A 76 -4.38 -6.81 -20.41
N SER A 77 -5.08 -5.74 -20.04
CA SER A 77 -4.72 -4.36 -20.35
C SER A 77 -4.23 -3.71 -19.07
N ALA A 78 -3.08 -3.05 -19.11
CA ALA A 78 -2.55 -2.26 -18.01
C ALA A 78 -2.75 -0.77 -18.31
N SER A 79 -3.18 0.01 -17.33
CA SER A 79 -3.27 1.47 -17.46
C SER A 79 -2.76 2.14 -16.18
N PRO A 80 -2.03 3.26 -16.29
CA PRO A 80 -1.49 3.92 -15.11
C PRO A 80 -2.62 4.52 -14.26
N THR A 81 -2.45 4.47 -12.95
CA THR A 81 -3.36 5.05 -11.96
C THR A 81 -2.58 5.64 -10.79
N ASP A 82 -3.16 6.67 -10.20
CA ASP A 82 -2.81 7.26 -8.92
C ASP A 82 -3.38 6.46 -7.72
N LYS A 83 -4.23 5.45 -7.97
CA LYS A 83 -4.76 4.57 -6.93
C LYS A 83 -3.82 3.39 -6.72
N VAL A 84 -3.08 3.43 -5.62
CA VAL A 84 -2.02 2.48 -5.33
C VAL A 84 -2.52 1.43 -4.34
N GLU A 85 -2.35 0.16 -4.67
CA GLU A 85 -2.63 -0.97 -3.80
C GLU A 85 -1.46 -1.23 -2.85
N ILE A 86 -1.75 -1.21 -1.54
CA ILE A 86 -0.77 -1.49 -0.49
C ILE A 86 -1.11 -2.86 0.08
N ALA A 87 -0.27 -3.84 -0.19
CA ALA A 87 -0.52 -5.24 0.15
C ALA A 87 0.67 -5.93 0.82
N THR A 88 1.79 -5.23 0.98
CA THR A 88 2.98 -5.75 1.64
C THR A 88 3.10 -5.09 3.00
N PHE A 89 3.04 -5.86 4.07
CA PHE A 89 3.03 -5.37 5.45
C PHE A 89 4.12 -6.03 6.27
N ASP A 90 4.69 -5.30 7.23
CA ASP A 90 5.57 -5.91 8.22
C ASP A 90 4.77 -6.89 9.11
N ALA A 91 5.26 -8.13 9.22
CA ALA A 91 4.56 -9.22 9.88
C ALA A 91 4.76 -9.23 11.41
N GLU A 92 5.77 -8.50 11.92
CA GLU A 92 6.13 -8.51 13.33
C GLU A 92 5.68 -7.23 14.04
N ASN A 93 5.53 -6.13 13.31
CA ASN A 93 5.16 -4.84 13.85
C ASN A 93 3.71 -4.84 14.33
N GLU A 94 3.51 -4.35 15.55
CA GLU A 94 2.21 -4.25 16.20
C GLU A 94 1.15 -3.50 15.38
N ILE A 95 1.56 -2.54 14.53
CA ILE A 95 0.66 -1.78 13.67
C ILE A 95 0.06 -2.65 12.56
N THR A 96 0.89 -3.52 11.95
CA THR A 96 0.61 -4.13 10.65
C THR A 96 0.52 -5.66 10.67
N LYS A 97 0.95 -6.33 11.74
CA LYS A 97 0.94 -7.81 11.86
C LYS A 97 -0.44 -8.45 11.66
N GLN A 98 -1.52 -7.70 11.89
CA GLN A 98 -2.89 -8.18 11.67
C GLN A 98 -3.42 -7.91 10.26
N LEU A 99 -2.71 -7.10 9.47
CA LEU A 99 -3.08 -6.67 8.12
C LEU A 99 -2.46 -7.54 7.02
N SER A 100 -1.73 -8.61 7.37
CA SER A 100 -0.99 -9.43 6.38
C SER A 100 -1.86 -10.11 5.31
N ASN A 101 -3.18 -10.21 5.51
CA ASN A 101 -4.15 -10.70 4.50
C ASN A 101 -5.09 -9.61 3.98
N SER A 102 -4.81 -8.35 4.33
CA SER A 102 -5.62 -7.20 3.96
C SER A 102 -4.91 -6.40 2.86
N SER A 103 -5.62 -5.43 2.28
CA SER A 103 -4.99 -4.39 1.48
C SER A 103 -5.50 -3.01 1.88
N LEU A 104 -4.64 -2.00 1.73
CA LEU A 104 -5.02 -0.59 1.71
C LEU A 104 -5.02 -0.11 0.26
N ARG A 105 -5.64 1.05 0.05
CA ARG A 105 -5.63 1.75 -1.22
C ARG A 105 -5.39 3.21 -0.98
N PHE A 106 -4.23 3.69 -1.40
CA PHE A 106 -3.87 5.10 -1.29
C PHE A 106 -4.19 5.81 -2.59
N THR A 107 -4.50 7.09 -2.51
CA THR A 107 -4.73 7.94 -3.70
C THR A 107 -3.60 8.95 -3.76
N THR A 108 -2.80 8.91 -4.83
CA THR A 108 -1.64 9.80 -4.99
C THR A 108 -0.66 9.65 -3.83
N ALA A 109 -0.10 8.46 -3.61
CA ALA A 109 0.85 8.23 -2.52
C ALA A 109 2.26 8.74 -2.86
N ARG A 110 3.02 9.19 -1.86
CA ARG A 110 4.48 9.42 -1.96
C ARG A 110 5.29 8.27 -1.40
N GLU A 111 6.51 8.15 -1.90
CA GLU A 111 7.52 7.25 -1.35
C GLU A 111 8.07 7.78 -0.01
N ILE A 112 8.32 6.85 0.91
CA ILE A 112 9.01 7.09 2.18
C ILE A 112 10.11 6.04 2.31
N GLU A 113 11.35 6.50 2.43
CA GLU A 113 12.52 5.64 2.58
C GLU A 113 13.09 5.73 4.00
N THR A 114 13.84 4.70 4.39
CA THR A 114 14.66 4.71 5.60
C THR A 114 16.11 4.95 5.21
N LEU A 115 16.83 5.76 6.00
CA LEU A 115 18.27 5.93 5.78
C LEU A 115 18.99 4.58 5.93
N PRO A 116 19.94 4.22 5.04
CA PRO A 116 20.68 2.96 5.13
C PRO A 116 21.40 2.76 6.46
N VAL A 117 21.81 3.87 7.08
CA VAL A 117 22.34 3.90 8.45
C VAL A 117 21.50 4.93 9.22
N PRO A 118 20.47 4.49 9.97
CA PRO A 118 19.70 5.37 10.83
C PRO A 118 20.60 6.01 11.90
N PRO A 119 20.23 7.20 12.42
CA PRO A 119 20.94 7.81 13.55
C PRO A 119 20.97 6.89 14.78
N ASP A 120 22.05 6.99 15.57
CA ASP A 120 22.22 6.22 16.80
C ASP A 120 21.00 6.35 17.72
N GLY A 121 20.51 5.23 18.25
CA GLY A 121 19.35 5.18 19.14
C GLY A 121 17.99 5.27 18.44
N ILE A 122 17.95 5.27 17.10
CA ILE A 122 16.70 5.24 16.33
C ILE A 122 16.56 3.89 15.62
N THR A 123 15.43 3.23 15.84
CA THR A 123 15.04 2.00 15.15
C THR A 123 13.97 2.31 14.12
N MET A 124 14.20 1.97 12.86
CA MET A 124 13.26 2.19 11.75
C MET A 124 12.60 0.88 11.33
N THR A 125 11.34 0.93 10.90
CA THR A 125 10.61 -0.22 10.36
C THR A 125 9.75 0.22 9.18
N ASP A 126 9.95 -0.41 8.02
CA ASP A 126 9.04 -0.26 6.89
C ASP A 126 7.72 -0.97 7.22
N LEU A 127 6.66 -0.20 7.49
CA LEU A 127 5.37 -0.75 7.90
C LEU A 127 4.59 -1.33 6.73
N ALA A 128 4.55 -0.58 5.62
CA ALA A 128 3.74 -0.94 4.47
C ALA A 128 4.41 -0.53 3.16
N LYS A 129 4.32 -1.42 2.16
CA LYS A 129 4.79 -1.21 0.79
C LYS A 129 3.68 -1.51 -0.19
N THR A 130 3.84 -0.98 -1.40
CA THR A 130 2.95 -1.32 -2.53
C THR A 130 2.93 -2.83 -2.77
N ALA A 131 1.87 -3.29 -3.46
CA ALA A 131 1.79 -4.67 -3.90
C ALA A 131 3.01 -5.02 -4.77
N ASP A 132 3.72 -6.08 -4.38
CA ASP A 132 4.80 -6.62 -5.20
C ASP A 132 4.22 -7.27 -6.47
N GLY A 133 5.02 -7.31 -7.53
CA GLY A 133 4.65 -7.97 -8.77
C GLY A 133 5.23 -7.34 -10.02
N GLN A 134 5.05 -8.06 -11.11
CA GLN A 134 5.45 -7.64 -12.45
C GLN A 134 4.24 -7.69 -13.37
N LEU A 135 4.22 -6.82 -14.38
CA LEU A 135 3.21 -6.89 -15.43
C LEU A 135 3.45 -8.15 -16.28
N SER A 136 2.45 -9.02 -16.35
CA SER A 136 2.54 -10.31 -17.06
C SER A 136 3.02 -10.13 -18.50
N GLY A 137 3.98 -10.97 -18.91
CA GLY A 137 4.60 -10.90 -20.23
C GLY A 137 5.66 -9.80 -20.39
N THR A 138 6.01 -9.08 -19.34
CA THR A 138 7.03 -8.03 -19.33
C THR A 138 8.01 -8.18 -18.16
N ASN A 139 9.06 -7.36 -18.12
CA ASN A 139 9.94 -7.22 -16.94
C ASN A 139 9.69 -5.91 -16.16
N LEU A 140 8.53 -5.29 -16.37
CA LEU A 140 8.18 -4.03 -15.72
C LEU A 140 7.55 -4.28 -14.35
N PRO A 141 7.86 -3.45 -13.34
CA PRO A 141 7.21 -3.55 -12.04
C PRO A 141 5.73 -3.18 -12.15
N ARG A 142 4.90 -3.70 -11.24
CA ARG A 142 3.49 -3.30 -11.12
C ARG A 142 3.34 -1.83 -10.70
N SER A 143 4.23 -1.35 -9.83
CA SER A 143 4.25 0.02 -9.33
C SER A 143 5.69 0.54 -9.22
N TRP A 144 5.88 1.85 -9.28
CA TRP A 144 7.18 2.51 -9.09
C TRP A 144 6.97 3.93 -8.54
N ALA A 145 8.01 4.51 -7.96
CA ALA A 145 8.01 5.91 -7.55
C ALA A 145 8.75 6.76 -8.58
N THR A 146 8.13 7.84 -9.04
CA THR A 146 8.67 8.74 -10.06
C THR A 146 8.64 10.20 -9.61
N SER A 147 9.62 10.98 -10.06
CA SER A 147 9.60 12.44 -9.94
C SER A 147 8.77 13.12 -11.04
N HIS A 148 8.21 12.35 -11.98
CA HIS A 148 7.51 12.85 -13.16
C HIS A 148 6.07 12.31 -13.29
N PRO A 149 5.21 12.43 -12.25
CA PRO A 149 3.84 11.90 -12.28
C PRO A 149 2.96 12.52 -13.37
N GLU A 150 3.29 13.73 -13.84
CA GLU A 150 2.58 14.40 -14.93
C GLU A 150 2.66 13.64 -16.26
N ARG A 151 3.67 12.75 -16.44
CA ARG A 151 3.78 11.88 -17.62
C ARG A 151 2.55 10.99 -17.79
N MET A 152 1.83 10.64 -16.71
CA MET A 152 0.59 9.84 -16.78
C MET A 152 -0.53 10.48 -17.62
N SER A 153 -0.57 11.82 -17.68
CA SER A 153 -1.63 12.54 -18.40
C SER A 153 -1.36 12.65 -19.91
N GLN A 154 -0.23 12.13 -20.40
CA GLN A 154 0.12 12.19 -21.81
C GLN A 154 -0.68 11.17 -22.64
N ALA A 155 -0.93 11.51 -23.91
CA ALA A 155 -1.64 10.61 -24.80
C ALA A 155 -0.78 9.40 -25.18
N GLY A 156 -1.35 8.19 -25.11
CA GLY A 156 -0.66 6.96 -25.53
C GLY A 156 0.37 6.42 -24.54
N VAL A 157 0.22 6.74 -23.25
CA VAL A 157 1.05 6.17 -22.17
C VAL A 157 0.87 4.66 -22.08
N THR A 158 1.99 3.95 -21.94
CA THR A 158 2.08 2.52 -21.64
C THR A 158 3.08 2.34 -20.49
N ALA A 159 3.15 1.16 -19.89
CA ALA A 159 4.13 0.94 -18.82
C ALA A 159 5.58 1.12 -19.32
N GLU A 160 5.86 0.72 -20.56
CA GLU A 160 7.20 0.76 -21.17
C GLU A 160 7.72 2.18 -21.41
N ASN A 161 6.83 3.13 -21.70
CA ASN A 161 7.23 4.52 -21.94
C ASN A 161 7.11 5.41 -20.69
N LEU A 162 6.39 4.94 -19.68
CA LEU A 162 6.18 5.68 -18.44
C LEU A 162 7.22 5.35 -17.38
N PHE A 163 7.65 4.09 -17.28
CA PHE A 163 8.69 3.66 -16.35
C PHE A 163 10.09 3.94 -16.92
N ASP A 164 10.86 4.76 -16.21
CA ASP A 164 12.25 5.05 -16.52
C ASP A 164 13.17 4.33 -15.52
N PRO A 165 13.90 3.27 -15.92
CA PRO A 165 14.75 2.50 -15.01
C PRO A 165 15.96 3.28 -14.46
N ASP A 166 16.32 4.41 -15.07
CA ASP A 166 17.44 5.24 -14.63
C ASP A 166 17.01 6.34 -13.63
N GLU A 167 15.73 6.75 -13.67
CA GLU A 167 15.18 7.81 -12.80
C GLU A 167 14.21 7.29 -11.72
N ASP A 168 13.42 6.26 -12.02
CA ASP A 168 12.34 5.78 -11.17
C ASP A 168 12.78 4.71 -10.16
N ASN A 169 12.17 4.74 -8.97
CA ASN A 169 12.39 3.71 -7.97
C ASN A 169 11.43 2.54 -8.24
N ARG A 170 12.00 1.41 -8.63
CA ARG A 170 11.26 0.17 -8.90
C ARG A 170 10.56 -0.33 -7.64
N GLY A 171 9.29 -0.69 -7.75
CA GLY A 171 8.54 -1.30 -6.63
C GLY A 171 9.01 -2.72 -6.26
N PRO A 172 8.58 -3.23 -5.09
CA PRO A 172 7.59 -2.64 -4.18
C PRO A 172 8.13 -1.41 -3.44
N VAL A 173 7.35 -0.33 -3.41
CA VAL A 173 7.75 0.98 -2.86
C VAL A 173 7.24 1.13 -1.44
N ALA A 174 8.09 1.56 -0.51
CA ALA A 174 7.67 1.85 0.86
C ALA A 174 6.85 3.14 0.92
N VAL A 175 5.68 3.06 1.55
CA VAL A 175 4.72 4.18 1.68
C VAL A 175 4.29 4.42 3.12
N ALA A 176 4.74 3.59 4.06
CA ALA A 176 4.56 3.84 5.48
C ALA A 176 5.75 3.30 6.26
N VAL A 177 6.28 4.11 7.19
CA VAL A 177 7.47 3.79 7.99
C VAL A 177 7.24 4.24 9.44
N ALA A 178 7.66 3.41 10.39
CA ALA A 178 7.72 3.74 11.81
C ALA A 178 9.16 4.00 12.26
N ALA A 179 9.31 4.88 13.23
CA ALA A 179 10.54 5.08 13.98
C ALA A 179 10.28 5.01 15.50
N GLU A 180 11.14 4.28 16.19
CA GLU A 180 11.24 4.30 17.65
C GLU A 180 12.55 4.98 18.06
N VAL A 181 12.46 5.96 18.94
CA VAL A 181 13.57 6.78 19.43
C VAL A 181 13.86 6.40 20.88
N ASP A 182 14.98 5.72 21.11
CA ASP A 182 15.46 5.41 22.46
C ASP A 182 16.03 6.66 23.12
N LEU A 183 15.30 7.18 24.10
CA LEU A 183 15.62 8.43 24.80
C LEU A 183 16.93 8.37 25.60
N ASN A 184 17.44 7.17 25.89
CA ASN A 184 18.71 6.97 26.60
C ASN A 184 19.91 6.92 25.64
N ALA A 185 19.67 6.60 24.37
CA ALA A 185 20.71 6.44 23.35
C ALA A 185 20.84 7.66 22.44
N VAL A 186 19.74 8.37 22.17
CA VAL A 186 19.77 9.54 21.28
C VAL A 186 20.34 10.78 21.97
N SER A 187 21.08 11.59 21.20
CA SER A 187 21.56 12.89 21.69
C SER A 187 20.38 13.81 22.04
N ASN A 188 20.44 14.45 23.22
CA ASN A 188 19.38 15.31 23.77
C ASN A 188 18.04 14.59 24.05
N GLY A 189 18.01 13.26 24.10
CA GLY A 189 16.87 12.52 24.62
C GLY A 189 16.64 12.85 26.10
N VAL A 190 15.37 13.02 26.47
CA VAL A 190 14.95 13.27 27.86
C VAL A 190 14.30 12.00 28.38
N ALA A 191 15.11 11.13 28.99
CA ALA A 191 14.63 9.90 29.60
C ALA A 191 13.61 10.19 30.70
N ASP A 192 12.59 9.34 30.79
CA ASP A 192 11.55 9.41 31.81
C ASP A 192 11.98 8.56 33.02
N PRO A 193 12.30 9.17 34.18
CA PRO A 193 12.79 8.41 35.34
C PRO A 193 11.78 7.40 35.88
N ASP A 194 10.48 7.66 35.67
CA ASP A 194 9.40 6.80 36.15
C ASP A 194 9.06 5.70 35.13
N ASN A 195 9.49 5.86 33.86
CA ASN A 195 9.30 4.87 32.81
C ASN A 195 10.53 4.77 31.87
N PRO A 196 11.57 3.99 32.27
CA PRO A 196 12.81 3.86 31.50
C PRO A 196 12.64 3.24 30.11
N GLU A 197 11.54 2.51 29.86
CA GLU A 197 11.24 1.89 28.57
C GLU A 197 10.49 2.81 27.60
N LYS A 198 10.14 4.02 28.04
CA LYS A 198 9.44 4.99 27.21
C LYS A 198 10.31 5.42 26.04
N LYS A 199 9.77 5.29 24.83
CA LYS A 199 10.40 5.71 23.58
C LYS A 199 9.65 6.88 22.96
N GLY A 200 10.37 7.74 22.25
CA GLY A 200 9.75 8.63 21.26
C GLY A 200 9.27 7.80 20.08
N LYS A 201 8.14 8.14 19.47
CA LYS A 201 7.58 7.34 18.37
C LYS A 201 7.14 8.23 17.22
N ILE A 202 7.39 7.76 16.00
CA ILE A 202 6.93 8.42 14.78
C ILE A 202 6.32 7.37 13.86
N VAL A 203 5.15 7.66 13.31
CA VAL A 203 4.59 6.93 12.17
C VAL A 203 4.42 7.91 11.04
N MET A 204 4.97 7.60 9.87
CA MET A 204 4.83 8.39 8.67
C MET A 204 4.16 7.58 7.58
N VAL A 205 3.16 8.17 6.93
CA VAL A 205 2.35 7.57 5.87
C VAL A 205 2.35 8.51 4.68
N GLY A 206 2.55 7.98 3.48
CA GLY A 206 2.73 8.75 2.25
C GLY A 206 1.44 9.21 1.58
N ASP A 207 0.32 9.13 2.28
CA ASP A 207 -1.01 9.55 1.81
C ASP A 207 -1.80 10.03 3.02
N SER A 208 -2.52 11.15 2.90
CA SER A 208 -3.46 11.67 3.89
C SER A 208 -4.91 11.33 3.54
N ASP A 209 -5.20 11.04 2.27
CA ASP A 209 -6.56 10.77 1.80
C ASP A 209 -7.15 9.50 2.41
N PHE A 210 -6.32 8.52 2.79
CA PHE A 210 -6.78 7.29 3.47
C PHE A 210 -7.49 7.57 4.82
N LEU A 211 -7.22 8.71 5.46
CA LEU A 211 -7.90 9.13 6.70
C LEU A 211 -9.18 9.94 6.45
N THR A 212 -9.47 10.31 5.21
CA THR A 212 -10.69 11.06 4.90
C THR A 212 -11.92 10.19 5.06
N ASN A 213 -13.10 10.80 5.20
CA ASN A 213 -14.36 10.05 5.16
C ASN A 213 -14.52 9.26 3.87
N VAL A 214 -13.95 9.72 2.76
CA VAL A 214 -13.98 8.99 1.50
C VAL A 214 -13.00 7.83 1.55
N GLY A 215 -11.75 8.02 2.00
CA GLY A 215 -10.74 6.97 2.19
C GLY A 215 -11.18 5.87 3.16
N LEU A 216 -11.64 6.25 4.35
CA LEU A 216 -12.20 5.34 5.36
C LEU A 216 -13.46 4.60 4.88
N ARG A 217 -14.17 5.15 3.88
CA ARG A 217 -15.33 4.51 3.23
C ARG A 217 -15.00 3.95 1.85
N ALA A 218 -13.74 4.06 1.39
CA ALA A 218 -13.38 3.89 -0.01
C ALA A 218 -13.57 2.43 -0.40
N GLN A 219 -14.71 2.20 -1.04
CA GLN A 219 -14.94 1.33 -2.18
C GLN A 219 -13.99 0.13 -2.30
N GLY A 220 -14.33 -0.95 -1.59
CA GLY A 220 -14.21 -2.26 -2.22
C GLY A 220 -15.26 -2.36 -3.32
N GLY A 221 -14.82 -2.30 -4.58
CA GLY A 221 -15.61 -2.87 -5.67
C GLY A 221 -15.89 -4.35 -5.35
N GLN A 222 -17.15 -4.76 -5.46
CA GLN A 222 -17.69 -6.07 -5.03
C GLN A 222 -17.49 -6.42 -3.54
N GLY A 223 -18.18 -5.70 -2.66
CA GLY A 223 -18.75 -6.28 -1.43
C GLY A 223 -17.87 -6.32 -0.17
N GLY A 224 -16.66 -5.78 -0.19
CA GLY A 224 -15.82 -5.63 1.00
C GLY A 224 -15.72 -4.18 1.44
N VAL A 225 -16.05 -3.87 2.70
CA VAL A 225 -15.57 -2.64 3.34
C VAL A 225 -14.07 -2.84 3.58
N LEU A 226 -13.20 -1.99 3.03
CA LEU A 226 -11.78 -2.00 3.40
C LEU A 226 -11.63 -1.47 4.84
N ARG A 227 -12.05 -2.27 5.83
CA ARG A 227 -11.84 -2.01 7.27
C ARG A 227 -10.37 -1.77 7.58
N SER A 228 -9.49 -2.33 6.75
CA SER A 228 -8.05 -2.19 6.78
C SER A 228 -7.54 -0.75 6.95
N HIS A 229 -8.17 0.25 6.30
CA HIS A 229 -7.73 1.66 6.44
C HIS A 229 -7.95 2.17 7.86
N HIS A 230 -9.15 1.91 8.38
CA HIS A 230 -9.52 2.25 9.74
C HIS A 230 -8.67 1.47 10.76
N ASP A 231 -8.45 0.19 10.52
CA ASP A 231 -7.68 -0.67 11.41
C ASP A 231 -6.19 -0.25 11.42
N PHE A 232 -5.60 0.06 10.27
CA PHE A 232 -4.25 0.61 10.17
C PHE A 232 -4.13 1.94 10.94
N ALA A 233 -5.07 2.86 10.74
CA ALA A 233 -5.09 4.14 11.45
C ALA A 233 -5.18 3.95 12.97
N LEU A 234 -6.14 3.14 13.44
CA LEU A 234 -6.31 2.87 14.86
C LEU A 234 -5.07 2.18 15.47
N ASN A 235 -4.49 1.21 14.78
CA ASN A 235 -3.30 0.53 15.25
C ASN A 235 -2.11 1.50 15.35
N ALA A 236 -1.94 2.39 14.37
CA ALA A 236 -0.91 3.43 14.42
C ALA A 236 -1.11 4.36 15.63
N PHE A 237 -2.32 4.89 15.85
CA PHE A 237 -2.60 5.77 17.00
C PHE A 237 -2.46 5.05 18.35
N ASN A 238 -2.92 3.80 18.46
CA ASN A 238 -2.76 2.99 19.68
C ASN A 238 -1.28 2.71 19.98
N TRP A 239 -0.51 2.38 18.94
CA TRP A 239 0.93 2.16 19.07
C TRP A 239 1.68 3.43 19.48
N LEU A 240 1.32 4.59 18.90
CA LEU A 240 1.84 5.91 19.28
C LEU A 240 1.46 6.30 20.71
N ALA A 241 0.27 5.92 21.19
CA ALA A 241 -0.18 6.16 22.56
C ALA A 241 0.51 5.25 23.59
N GLY A 242 1.29 4.25 23.14
CA GLY A 242 1.84 3.21 24.02
C GLY A 242 0.77 2.22 24.54
N GLN A 243 -0.40 2.19 23.90
CA GLN A 243 -1.53 1.33 24.27
C GLN A 243 -1.54 0.06 23.41
N VAL A 244 -0.44 -0.71 23.45
CA VAL A 244 -0.28 -1.92 22.62
C VAL A 244 -1.35 -2.98 22.96
N ASP A 245 -1.81 -3.05 24.22
CA ASP A 245 -2.88 -3.96 24.67
C ASP A 245 -4.27 -3.64 24.06
N LEU A 246 -4.47 -2.45 23.50
CA LEU A 246 -5.72 -2.04 22.84
C LEU A 246 -5.72 -2.29 21.32
N ILE A 247 -4.61 -2.82 20.78
CA ILE A 247 -4.54 -3.30 19.39
C ILE A 247 -5.39 -4.58 19.31
N THR A 248 -6.65 -4.38 18.91
CA THR A 248 -7.75 -5.32 19.13
C THR A 248 -7.53 -6.61 18.34
N ILE A 249 -7.53 -7.78 19.00
CA ILE A 249 -7.68 -9.07 18.33
C ILE A 249 -9.15 -9.19 17.91
N ARG A 250 -9.48 -8.89 16.65
CA ARG A 250 -10.86 -8.99 16.15
C ARG A 250 -11.10 -10.33 15.48
N GLU A 251 -12.30 -10.88 15.65
CA GLU A 251 -12.72 -12.09 14.95
C GLU A 251 -12.57 -11.90 13.44
N LYS A 252 -11.78 -12.80 12.85
CA LYS A 252 -11.56 -12.91 11.42
C LYS A 252 -12.90 -13.21 10.73
N GLU A 253 -13.56 -12.20 10.20
CA GLU A 253 -14.58 -12.43 9.19
C GLU A 253 -13.89 -13.01 7.96
N ALA A 254 -14.57 -13.92 7.26
CA ALA A 254 -14.03 -14.53 6.05
C ALA A 254 -13.66 -13.41 5.07
N ASP A 255 -12.36 -13.16 4.91
CA ASP A 255 -11.85 -12.36 3.81
C ASP A 255 -12.54 -12.87 2.55
N ASN A 256 -13.09 -11.94 1.78
CA ASN A 256 -13.29 -12.19 0.36
C ASN A 256 -11.91 -12.59 -0.15
N THR A 257 -11.67 -13.89 -0.20
CA THR A 257 -10.46 -14.46 -0.75
C THR A 257 -10.50 -14.00 -2.19
N SER A 258 -9.78 -12.92 -2.48
CA SER A 258 -9.51 -12.55 -3.85
C SER A 258 -8.92 -13.80 -4.45
N LEU A 259 -9.59 -14.31 -5.49
CA LEU A 259 -9.15 -15.49 -6.19
C LEU A 259 -7.90 -15.06 -6.95
N ILE A 260 -6.75 -15.09 -6.27
CA ILE A 260 -5.44 -14.91 -6.87
C ILE A 260 -5.18 -16.21 -7.64
N LEU A 261 -5.69 -16.23 -8.86
CA LEU A 261 -5.48 -17.32 -9.78
C LEU A 261 -4.04 -17.25 -10.25
N ASP A 262 -3.24 -18.20 -9.77
CA ASP A 262 -1.94 -18.50 -10.37
C ASP A 262 -2.10 -18.73 -11.90
N GLU A 263 -1.11 -18.36 -12.70
CA GLU A 263 -1.17 -18.43 -14.17
C GLU A 263 -1.56 -19.85 -14.65
N ALA A 264 -1.07 -20.88 -13.95
CA ALA A 264 -1.42 -22.27 -14.21
C ALA A 264 -2.91 -22.58 -13.91
N MET A 265 -3.47 -21.96 -12.86
CA MET A 265 -4.88 -22.08 -12.51
C MET A 265 -5.77 -21.33 -13.51
N GLN A 266 -5.38 -20.12 -13.90
CA GLN A 266 -6.08 -19.34 -14.93
C GLN A 266 -6.12 -20.10 -16.26
N LYS A 267 -5.01 -20.71 -16.68
CA LYS A 267 -4.96 -21.52 -17.90
C LYS A 267 -5.85 -22.76 -17.83
N LYS A 268 -5.88 -23.46 -16.69
CA LYS A 268 -6.80 -24.60 -16.49
C LYS A 268 -8.26 -24.16 -16.54
N LEU A 269 -8.59 -23.08 -15.84
CA LEU A 269 -9.95 -22.54 -15.80
C LEU A 269 -10.41 -22.09 -17.20
N SER A 270 -9.52 -21.45 -17.96
CA SER A 270 -9.73 -21.10 -19.36
C SER A 270 -10.07 -22.31 -20.23
N VAL A 271 -9.30 -23.41 -20.13
CA VAL A 271 -9.58 -24.62 -20.91
C VAL A 271 -10.96 -25.20 -20.57
N VAL A 272 -11.33 -25.24 -19.30
CA VAL A 272 -12.64 -25.76 -18.87
C VAL A 272 -13.78 -24.89 -19.42
N LEU A 273 -13.67 -23.57 -19.26
CA LEU A 273 -14.75 -22.64 -19.62
C LEU A 273 -14.89 -22.45 -21.14
N VAL A 274 -13.78 -22.37 -21.88
CA VAL A 274 -13.79 -22.09 -23.33
C VAL A 274 -13.99 -23.37 -24.16
N TRP A 275 -13.41 -24.49 -23.74
CA TRP A 275 -13.42 -25.70 -24.57
C TRP A 275 -14.31 -26.80 -24.00
N VAL A 276 -14.19 -27.13 -22.71
CA VAL A 276 -14.88 -28.29 -22.14
C VAL A 276 -16.40 -28.05 -22.06
N ILE A 277 -16.83 -26.93 -21.48
CA ILE A 277 -18.28 -26.64 -21.32
C ILE A 277 -18.98 -26.54 -22.69
N PRO A 278 -18.48 -25.77 -23.67
CA PRO A 278 -19.11 -25.73 -25.00
C PRO A 278 -19.11 -27.08 -25.72
N ALA A 279 -18.06 -27.89 -25.59
CA ALA A 279 -18.01 -29.22 -26.15
C ALA A 279 -19.06 -30.16 -25.54
N VAL A 280 -19.27 -30.10 -24.22
CA VAL A 280 -20.32 -30.88 -23.54
C VAL A 280 -21.71 -30.44 -24.01
N ILE A 281 -21.97 -29.13 -24.11
CA ILE A 281 -23.25 -28.61 -24.62
C ILE A 281 -23.49 -29.07 -26.07
N ALA A 282 -22.46 -28.99 -26.93
CA ALA A 282 -22.54 -29.43 -28.31
C ALA A 282 -22.77 -30.95 -28.42
N ALA A 283 -22.12 -31.75 -27.58
CA ALA A 283 -22.32 -33.19 -27.51
C ALA A 283 -23.75 -33.55 -27.09
N ILE A 284 -24.30 -32.88 -26.07
CA ILE A 284 -25.70 -33.06 -25.64
C ILE A 284 -26.65 -32.68 -26.79
N GLY A 285 -26.42 -31.53 -27.43
CA GLY A 285 -27.22 -31.10 -28.59
C GLY A 285 -27.20 -32.11 -29.73
N PHE A 286 -26.02 -32.66 -30.03
CA PHE A 286 -25.84 -33.69 -31.06
C PHE A 286 -26.57 -34.99 -30.71
N ILE A 287 -26.47 -35.45 -29.46
CA ILE A 287 -27.17 -36.64 -28.96
C ILE A 287 -28.69 -36.46 -29.09
N VAL A 288 -29.23 -35.30 -28.70
CA VAL A 288 -30.67 -35.00 -28.82
C VAL A 288 -31.13 -35.03 -30.27
N VAL A 289 -30.36 -34.47 -31.21
CA VAL A 289 -30.68 -34.49 -32.64
C VAL A 289 -30.69 -35.91 -33.19
N LEU A 290 -29.71 -36.74 -32.83
CA LEU A 290 -29.65 -38.14 -33.22
C LEU A 290 -30.82 -38.95 -32.64
N TYR A 291 -31.12 -38.76 -31.35
CA TYR A 291 -32.23 -39.43 -30.70
C TYR A 291 -33.57 -39.07 -31.36
N ARG A 292 -33.76 -37.79 -31.71
CA ARG A 292 -34.96 -37.34 -32.44
C ARG A 292 -35.06 -37.96 -33.83
N ARG A 293 -33.95 -38.10 -34.56
CA ARG A 293 -33.96 -38.73 -35.90
C ARG A 293 -34.18 -40.24 -35.88
N LEU A 294 -33.77 -40.94 -34.82
CA LEU A 294 -33.88 -42.39 -34.73
C LEU A 294 -35.24 -42.86 -34.18
N TYR A 295 -35.93 -42.03 -33.38
CA TYR A 295 -37.20 -42.40 -32.73
C TYR A 295 -38.46 -41.73 -33.32
N PHE A 296 -38.34 -40.70 -34.17
CA PHE A 296 -39.48 -40.01 -34.81
C PHE A 296 -39.50 -40.15 -36.34
N VAL A 297 -39.01 -41.29 -36.87
CA VAL A 297 -39.29 -41.77 -38.24
C VAL A 297 -40.20 -42.99 -38.11
#